data_AF-K2SKW7-F1
#
_entry.id   AF-K2SKW7-F1
#
_cell.length_a   1.000
_cell.length_b   1.000
_cell.length_c   1.000
_cell.angle_alpha   90.00
_cell.angle_beta   90.00
_cell.angle_gamma   90.00
#
_symmetry.space_group_name_H-M   'P 1'
#
loop_
_entity.id
_entity.type
_entity.pdbx_description
1 polymer ?
#
loop_
_entity_poly.entity_id
_entity_poly.type
_entity_poly.pdbx_seq_one_letter_code
_entity_poly.pdbx_strand_id
1 'polypeptide(L)'
;MHREAAAAKKAEADRKKAEKEALLKEEEASLPSKGPSKSKVAQKKTRGGGLDDALGAFDGKKATTLNATGIDNALDALTIGTGKGDDKVDRHPERRFKAAYAAYEERRLEEMKDEKGLRRQQKIDQIRKEFEKHPDNPFNQVHAKFDSTRDEIAAMKAAERAKTEARLADRS
;
A
#
# COMPACT_ATOMS: atom_id res chain seq x y z
N MET A 1 -31.21 30.43 -28.40
CA MET A 1 -30.11 29.46 -28.64
C MET A 1 -28.85 29.66 -27.78
N HIS A 2 -28.07 30.77 -27.83
CA HIS A 2 -26.82 30.86 -27.00
C HIS A 2 -27.01 31.36 -25.56
N ARG A 3 -28.09 32.08 -25.22
CA ARG A 3 -28.36 32.57 -23.86
C ARG A 3 -28.97 31.49 -22.94
N GLU A 4 -29.71 30.53 -23.51
CA GLU A 4 -30.32 29.42 -22.77
C GLU A 4 -29.28 28.37 -22.34
N ALA A 5 -28.25 28.13 -23.14
CA ALA A 5 -27.15 27.23 -22.78
C ALA A 5 -26.30 27.76 -21.61
N ALA A 6 -26.14 29.08 -21.49
CA ALA A 6 -25.44 29.71 -20.37
C ALA A 6 -26.28 29.67 -19.07
N ALA A 7 -27.60 29.86 -19.18
CA ALA A 7 -28.52 29.75 -18.05
C ALA A 7 -28.62 28.30 -17.54
N ALA A 8 -28.65 27.30 -18.44
CA ALA A 8 -28.67 25.89 -18.07
C ALA A 8 -27.38 25.44 -17.37
N LYS A 9 -26.21 25.90 -17.83
CA LYS A 9 -24.92 25.60 -17.18
C LYS A 9 -24.79 26.22 -15.79
N LYS A 10 -25.35 27.42 -15.58
CA LYS A 10 -25.35 28.07 -14.27
C LYS A 10 -26.29 27.36 -13.29
N ALA A 11 -27.49 26.97 -13.74
CA ALA A 11 -28.42 26.20 -12.93
C ALA A 11 -27.87 24.81 -12.54
N GLU A 12 -27.15 24.14 -13.44
CA GLU A 12 -26.46 22.88 -13.12
C GLU A 12 -25.30 23.05 -12.12
N ALA A 13 -24.53 24.13 -12.25
CA ALA A 13 -23.44 24.43 -11.33
C ALA A 13 -23.96 24.76 -9.92
N ASP A 14 -25.05 25.51 -9.85
CA ASP A 14 -25.69 25.87 -8.57
C ASP A 14 -26.32 24.65 -7.90
N ARG A 15 -26.89 23.71 -8.67
CA ARG A 15 -27.35 22.41 -8.16
C ARG A 15 -26.22 21.52 -7.65
N LYS A 16 -25.13 21.39 -8.41
CA LYS A 16 -23.95 20.61 -7.98
C LYS A 16 -23.27 21.21 -6.76
N LYS A 17 -23.31 22.53 -6.60
CA LYS A 17 -22.81 23.23 -5.42
C LYS A 17 -23.69 22.98 -4.20
N ALA A 18 -25.02 23.04 -4.37
CA ALA A 18 -25.96 22.76 -3.29
C ALA A 18 -25.91 21.29 -2.83
N GLU A 19 -25.77 20.33 -3.74
CA GLU A 19 -25.59 18.91 -3.40
C GLU A 19 -24.27 18.66 -2.65
N LYS A 20 -23.18 19.32 -3.09
CA LYS A 20 -21.88 19.21 -2.41
C LYS A 20 -21.91 19.83 -1.01
N GLU A 21 -22.59 20.96 -0.85
CA GLU A 21 -22.73 21.64 0.44
C GLU A 21 -23.63 20.87 1.41
N ALA A 22 -24.70 20.22 0.91
CA ALA A 22 -25.52 19.32 1.69
C ALA A 22 -24.74 18.09 2.18
N LEU A 23 -23.93 17.48 1.30
CA LEU A 23 -23.09 16.34 1.66
C LEU A 23 -22.02 16.72 2.70
N LEU A 24 -21.43 17.91 2.57
CA LEU A 24 -20.45 18.43 3.52
C LEU A 24 -21.07 18.70 4.90
N LYS A 25 -22.31 19.18 4.91
CA LYS A 25 -23.06 19.43 6.15
C LYS A 25 -23.50 18.13 6.84
N GLU A 26 -23.83 17.08 6.08
CA GLU A 26 -24.15 15.77 6.61
C GLU A 26 -22.89 15.05 7.14
N GLU A 27 -21.74 15.20 6.46
CA GLU A 27 -20.44 14.77 6.98
C GLU A 27 -20.08 15.53 8.27
N GLU A 28 -20.27 16.85 8.32
CA GLU A 28 -19.98 17.67 9.50
C GLU A 28 -20.92 17.36 10.68
N ALA A 29 -22.17 16.98 10.42
CA ALA A 29 -23.12 16.54 11.44
C ALA A 29 -22.88 15.10 11.93
N SER A 30 -22.31 14.23 11.09
CA SER A 30 -21.94 12.85 11.45
C SER A 30 -20.69 12.79 12.34
N LEU A 31 -19.90 13.86 12.39
CA LEU A 31 -18.78 13.99 13.30
C LEU A 31 -19.30 14.30 14.72
N PRO A 32 -18.95 13.49 15.74
CA PRO A 32 -19.47 13.69 17.09
C PRO A 32 -18.99 15.05 17.65
N SER A 33 -19.93 15.99 17.83
CA SER A 33 -19.67 17.27 18.48
C SER A 33 -19.39 17.05 19.97
N LYS A 34 -18.11 17.10 20.36
CA LYS A 34 -17.72 17.18 21.77
C LYS A 34 -18.04 18.61 22.22
N GLY A 35 -19.00 18.76 23.14
CA GLY A 35 -19.39 20.04 23.74
C GLY A 35 -18.22 20.80 24.40
N PRO A 36 -18.43 22.08 24.79
CA PRO A 36 -17.36 22.99 25.13
C PRO A 36 -16.73 22.62 26.48
N SER A 37 -15.54 22.02 26.43
CA SER A 37 -14.74 21.69 27.61
C SER A 37 -13.40 22.44 27.53
N LYS A 38 -13.09 23.10 28.64
CA LYS A 38 -12.04 24.09 28.82
C LYS A 38 -10.64 23.53 28.52
N SER A 39 -9.85 24.36 27.83
CA SER A 39 -8.38 24.46 27.92
C SER A 39 -7.58 23.14 27.98
N LYS A 40 -7.18 22.62 26.81
CA LYS A 40 -5.78 22.25 26.52
C LYS A 40 -5.58 22.29 25.01
N VAL A 41 -4.58 23.06 24.56
CA VAL A 41 -4.16 23.15 23.16
C VAL A 41 -3.69 21.76 22.71
N ALA A 42 -4.57 21.02 22.04
CA ALA A 42 -4.20 19.84 21.28
C ALA A 42 -3.68 20.34 19.93
N GLN A 43 -2.36 20.28 19.72
CA GLN A 43 -1.75 20.51 18.42
C GLN A 43 -2.45 19.62 17.40
N LYS A 44 -3.15 20.25 16.45
CA LYS A 44 -3.67 19.59 15.25
C LYS A 44 -2.49 19.00 14.51
N LYS A 45 -2.19 17.72 14.76
CA LYS A 45 -1.35 16.94 13.85
C LYS A 45 -2.14 16.86 12.55
N THR A 46 -1.82 17.75 11.62
CA THR A 46 -2.10 17.56 10.21
C THR A 46 -1.62 16.15 9.87
N ARG A 47 -2.54 15.32 9.40
CA ARG A 47 -2.24 13.96 8.96
C ARG A 47 -1.23 14.10 7.83
N GLY A 48 0.06 13.91 8.13
CA GLY A 48 1.10 13.67 7.13
C GLY A 48 0.62 12.51 6.26
N GLY A 49 0.65 12.69 4.95
CA GLY A 49 -0.05 11.84 3.98
C GLY A 49 -0.91 12.58 2.97
N GLY A 50 -0.88 13.92 2.94
CA GLY A 50 -1.39 14.70 1.81
C GLY A 50 -0.46 14.59 0.59
N LEU A 51 -0.99 14.87 -0.60
CA LEU A 51 -0.21 14.89 -1.86
C LEU A 51 1.05 15.77 -1.76
N ASP A 52 0.98 16.85 -0.97
CA ASP A 52 2.08 17.78 -0.70
C ASP A 52 3.23 17.14 0.11
N ASP A 53 2.91 16.24 1.04
CA ASP A 53 3.89 15.45 1.81
C ASP A 53 4.56 14.38 0.92
N ALA A 54 3.80 13.83 -0.02
CA ALA A 54 4.33 12.91 -1.04
C ALA A 54 5.25 13.62 -2.05
N LEU A 55 4.95 14.86 -2.43
CA LEU A 55 5.78 15.67 -3.33
C LEU A 55 7.03 16.22 -2.61
N GLY A 56 6.90 16.66 -1.35
CA GLY A 56 8.04 17.12 -0.54
C GLY A 56 9.05 16.01 -0.23
N ALA A 57 8.61 14.76 -0.11
CA ALA A 57 9.49 13.60 0.04
C ALA A 57 10.37 13.35 -1.20
N PHE A 58 9.92 13.78 -2.38
CA PHE A 58 10.67 13.63 -3.64
C PHE A 58 11.74 14.72 -3.81
N ASP A 59 11.48 15.94 -3.33
CA ASP A 59 12.35 17.11 -3.54
C ASP A 59 13.51 17.21 -2.52
N GLY A 60 13.33 16.65 -1.32
CA GLY A 60 14.28 16.81 -0.20
C GLY A 60 15.43 15.80 -0.11
N LYS A 61 15.36 14.66 -0.80
CA LYS A 61 16.49 13.73 -0.95
C LYS A 61 17.09 13.99 -2.31
N LYS A 62 18.40 14.27 -2.37
CA LYS A 62 19.17 14.25 -3.62
C LYS A 62 18.62 13.11 -4.47
N ALA A 63 17.94 13.45 -5.57
CA ALA A 63 17.47 12.48 -6.52
C ALA A 63 18.73 11.81 -7.08
N THR A 64 19.15 10.73 -6.45
CA THR A 64 19.94 9.71 -7.12
C THR A 64 19.14 9.40 -8.37
N THR A 65 19.74 9.58 -9.54
CA THR A 65 19.10 9.30 -10.82
C THR A 65 18.90 7.80 -10.92
N LEU A 66 17.87 7.30 -10.24
CA LEU A 66 17.49 5.91 -10.21
C LEU A 66 16.76 5.63 -11.53
N ASN A 67 17.49 5.06 -12.49
CA ASN A 67 16.92 4.69 -13.78
C ASN A 67 16.12 3.39 -13.63
N ALA A 68 14.86 3.57 -13.29
CA ALA A 68 13.88 2.48 -13.17
C ALA A 68 13.24 2.16 -14.52
N THR A 69 13.99 1.50 -15.41
CA THR A 69 13.42 0.98 -16.65
C THR A 69 12.71 -0.36 -16.39
N GLY A 70 11.40 -0.43 -16.66
CA GLY A 70 10.57 -1.62 -16.41
C GLY A 70 9.73 -1.52 -15.12
N ILE A 71 8.63 -2.30 -15.06
CA ILE A 71 7.61 -2.22 -14.00
C ILE A 71 8.21 -2.58 -12.64
N ASP A 72 8.94 -3.69 -12.55
CA ASP A 72 9.50 -4.17 -11.29
C ASP A 72 10.51 -3.16 -10.71
N ASN A 73 11.37 -2.59 -11.56
CA ASN A 73 12.34 -1.57 -11.14
C ASN A 73 11.67 -0.27 -10.70
N ALA A 74 10.55 0.12 -11.33
CA ALA A 74 9.77 1.28 -10.92
C ALA A 74 9.09 1.07 -9.56
N LEU A 75 8.61 -0.15 -9.29
CA LEU A 75 8.06 -0.51 -7.98
C LEU A 75 9.15 -0.52 -6.89
N ASP A 76 10.35 -0.99 -7.20
CA ASP A 76 11.48 -0.95 -6.28
C ASP A 76 11.92 0.49 -5.98
N ALA A 77 12.02 1.34 -7.01
CA ALA A 77 12.32 2.76 -6.87
C ALA A 77 11.28 3.49 -6.01
N LEU A 78 10.00 3.18 -6.21
CA LEU A 78 8.90 3.73 -5.43
C LEU A 78 8.94 3.25 -3.98
N THR A 79 9.30 1.99 -3.75
CA THR A 79 9.42 1.44 -2.39
C THR A 79 10.56 2.13 -1.63
N ILE A 80 11.70 2.36 -2.28
CA ILE A 80 12.82 3.14 -1.72
C ILE A 80 12.41 4.61 -1.45
N GLY A 81 11.72 5.25 -2.40
CA GLY A 81 11.33 6.65 -2.30
C GLY A 81 10.24 6.94 -1.26
N THR A 82 9.26 6.04 -1.15
CA THR A 82 8.12 6.20 -0.22
C THR A 82 8.35 5.59 1.15
N GLY A 83 9.33 4.69 1.29
CA GLY A 83 9.57 3.89 2.50
C GLY A 83 8.40 2.98 2.89
N LYS A 84 7.36 2.89 2.04
CA LYS A 84 6.09 2.22 2.34
C LYS A 84 6.16 0.77 1.90
N GLY A 85 6.80 -0.05 2.73
CA GLY A 85 7.04 -1.48 2.48
C GLY A 85 8.10 -2.07 3.41
N ASP A 86 8.99 -1.23 3.93
CA ASP A 86 10.10 -1.62 4.81
C ASP A 86 9.71 -1.95 6.25
N ASP A 87 8.48 -1.65 6.67
CA ASP A 87 8.15 -1.66 8.09
C ASP A 87 8.11 -3.05 8.72
N LYS A 88 8.05 -4.13 7.92
CA LYS A 88 7.76 -5.46 8.46
C LYS A 88 8.69 -6.55 7.92
N VAL A 89 9.99 -6.42 8.18
CA VAL A 89 10.86 -7.61 8.22
C VAL A 89 10.31 -8.52 9.31
N ASP A 90 9.73 -9.64 8.88
CA ASP A 90 9.11 -10.59 9.77
C ASP A 90 10.16 -11.46 10.45
N ARG A 91 9.95 -11.77 11.73
CA ARG A 91 10.79 -12.68 12.52
C ARG A 91 10.22 -14.11 12.57
N HIS A 92 8.97 -14.29 12.15
CA HIS A 92 8.21 -15.53 12.22
C HIS A 92 7.54 -15.85 10.88
N PRO A 93 8.33 -16.17 9.85
CA PRO A 93 7.79 -16.58 8.55
C PRO A 93 6.86 -17.80 8.68
N GLU A 94 7.10 -18.73 9.61
CA GLU A 94 6.24 -19.88 9.89
C GLU A 94 4.80 -19.51 10.29
N ARG A 95 4.64 -18.45 11.10
CA ARG A 95 3.31 -17.99 11.55
C ARG A 95 2.55 -17.33 10.41
N ARG A 96 3.26 -16.56 9.57
CA ARG A 96 2.68 -15.92 8.39
C ARG A 96 2.40 -16.91 7.27
N PHE A 97 3.21 -17.94 7.13
CA PHE A 97 3.04 -18.97 6.10
C PHE A 97 1.64 -19.56 6.15
N LYS A 98 1.15 -19.91 7.34
CA LYS A 98 -0.21 -20.47 7.49
C LYS A 98 -1.30 -19.52 7.00
N ALA A 99 -1.20 -18.22 7.33
CA ALA A 99 -2.19 -17.22 6.93
C ALA A 99 -2.10 -16.91 5.43
N ALA A 100 -0.89 -16.76 4.90
CA ALA A 100 -0.65 -16.51 3.48
C ALA A 100 -1.07 -17.71 2.60
N TYR A 101 -0.75 -18.93 3.06
CA TYR A 101 -1.16 -20.17 2.39
C TYR A 101 -2.68 -20.31 2.37
N ALA A 102 -3.37 -20.04 3.49
CA ALA A 102 -4.83 -20.10 3.53
C ALA A 102 -5.47 -19.09 2.55
N ALA A 103 -4.98 -17.84 2.53
CA ALA A 103 -5.47 -16.82 1.60
C ALA A 103 -5.23 -17.21 0.13
N TYR A 104 -4.07 -17.81 -0.17
CA TYR A 104 -3.75 -18.30 -1.51
C TYR A 104 -4.58 -19.53 -1.90
N GLU A 105 -4.77 -20.47 -0.97
CA GLU A 105 -5.58 -21.67 -1.16
C GLU A 105 -7.03 -21.30 -1.47
N GLU A 106 -7.64 -20.41 -0.71
CA GLU A 106 -9.04 -19.99 -0.94
C GLU A 106 -9.23 -19.38 -2.32
N ARG A 107 -8.36 -18.43 -2.71
CA ARG A 107 -8.39 -17.79 -4.03
C ARG A 107 -8.22 -18.80 -5.16
N ARG A 108 -7.19 -19.65 -5.05
CA ARG A 108 -6.82 -20.59 -6.13
C ARG A 108 -7.80 -21.77 -6.23
N LEU A 109 -8.39 -22.18 -5.11
CA LEU A 109 -9.41 -23.23 -5.06
C LEU A 109 -10.74 -22.74 -5.65
N GLU A 110 -11.05 -21.45 -5.55
CA GLU A 110 -12.18 -20.83 -6.26
C GLU A 110 -11.93 -20.81 -7.78
N GLU A 111 -10.76 -20.38 -8.24
CA GLU A 111 -10.38 -20.41 -9.66
C GLU A 111 -10.41 -21.84 -10.25
N MET A 112 -9.86 -22.82 -9.53
CA MET A 112 -9.85 -24.22 -9.97
C MET A 112 -11.20 -24.93 -9.75
N LYS A 113 -12.23 -24.31 -9.16
CA LYS A 113 -13.52 -24.96 -8.93
C LYS A 113 -14.20 -25.35 -10.25
N ASP A 114 -14.02 -24.54 -11.28
CA ASP A 114 -14.60 -24.75 -12.61
C ASP A 114 -13.85 -25.81 -13.42
N GLU A 115 -12.60 -26.11 -13.06
CA GLU A 115 -11.82 -27.21 -13.64
C GLU A 115 -12.36 -28.56 -13.14
N LYS A 116 -13.24 -29.16 -13.95
CA LYS A 116 -13.79 -30.51 -13.74
C LYS A 116 -12.74 -31.58 -14.04
N GLY A 117 -12.36 -32.36 -13.02
CA GLY A 117 -11.60 -33.61 -13.20
C GLY A 117 -10.69 -33.98 -12.04
N LEU A 118 -10.19 -33.01 -11.28
CA LEU A 118 -9.22 -33.24 -10.21
C LEU A 118 -9.89 -33.34 -8.83
N ARG A 119 -9.49 -34.33 -8.01
CA ARG A 119 -9.97 -34.47 -6.63
C ARG A 119 -9.49 -33.27 -5.79
N ARG A 120 -10.28 -32.84 -4.80
CA ARG A 120 -9.92 -31.70 -3.91
C ARG A 120 -8.49 -31.80 -3.35
N GLN A 121 -8.05 -33.00 -2.94
CA GLN A 121 -6.71 -33.20 -2.41
C GLN A 121 -5.62 -32.90 -3.46
N GLN A 122 -5.79 -33.37 -4.69
CA GLN A 122 -4.85 -33.14 -5.78
C GLN A 122 -4.76 -31.65 -6.13
N LYS A 123 -5.90 -30.93 -6.08
CA LYS A 123 -5.94 -29.47 -6.25
C LYS A 123 -5.11 -28.78 -5.17
N ILE A 124 -5.28 -29.17 -3.90
CA ILE A 124 -4.51 -28.62 -2.79
C ILE A 124 -3.00 -28.90 -2.95
N ASP A 125 -2.62 -30.11 -3.34
CA ASP A 125 -1.22 -30.47 -3.54
C ASP A 125 -0.58 -29.65 -4.68
N GLN A 126 -1.34 -29.36 -5.74
CA GLN A 126 -0.90 -28.50 -6.83
C GLN A 126 -0.77 -27.03 -6.38
N ILE A 127 -1.79 -26.51 -5.68
CA ILE A 127 -1.79 -25.16 -5.10
C ILE A 127 -0.59 -24.97 -4.18
N ARG A 128 -0.27 -25.98 -3.36
CA ARG A 128 0.89 -25.94 -2.45
C ARG A 128 2.21 -25.84 -3.20
N LYS A 129 2.39 -26.63 -4.27
CA LYS A 129 3.59 -26.55 -5.12
C LYS A 129 3.71 -25.20 -5.83
N GLU A 130 2.58 -24.63 -6.27
CA GLU A 130 2.55 -23.28 -6.85
C GLU A 130 2.92 -22.24 -5.78
N PHE A 131 2.37 -22.36 -4.57
CA PHE A 131 2.62 -21.45 -3.47
C PHE A 131 4.07 -21.46 -2.99
N GLU A 132 4.72 -22.63 -2.95
CA GLU A 132 6.14 -22.74 -2.57
C GLU A 132 7.05 -21.84 -3.42
N LYS A 133 6.72 -21.64 -4.70
CA LYS A 133 7.46 -20.78 -5.64
C LYS A 133 6.90 -19.36 -5.75
N HIS A 134 5.74 -19.09 -5.16
CA HIS A 134 5.04 -17.83 -5.33
C HIS A 134 5.72 -16.71 -4.50
N PRO A 135 5.75 -15.45 -4.98
CA PRO A 135 6.30 -14.31 -4.22
C PRO A 135 5.51 -14.00 -2.92
N ASP A 136 4.24 -14.41 -2.84
CA ASP A 136 3.41 -14.27 -1.63
C ASP A 136 3.84 -15.19 -0.48
N ASN A 137 4.70 -16.19 -0.75
CA ASN A 137 5.24 -17.04 0.29
C ASN A 137 6.22 -16.25 1.18
N PRO A 138 5.94 -16.08 2.49
CA PRO A 138 6.83 -15.34 3.39
C PRO A 138 8.24 -15.91 3.49
N PHE A 139 8.46 -17.18 3.17
CA PHE A 139 9.79 -17.79 3.13
C PHE A 139 10.65 -17.34 1.94
N ASN A 140 10.01 -16.91 0.84
CA ASN A 140 10.70 -16.37 -0.32
C ASN A 140 11.09 -14.90 -0.14
N GLN A 141 10.65 -14.27 0.96
CA GLN A 141 10.95 -12.90 1.32
C GLN A 141 12.08 -12.84 2.36
N VAL A 142 12.73 -11.69 2.47
CA VAL A 142 13.76 -11.44 3.47
C VAL A 142 13.14 -11.48 4.87
N HIS A 143 13.60 -12.42 5.70
CA HIS A 143 13.16 -12.59 7.08
C HIS A 143 14.34 -12.46 8.03
N ALA A 144 14.07 -11.95 9.23
CA ALA A 144 15.06 -11.89 10.31
C ALA A 144 15.04 -13.17 11.12
N LYS A 145 16.19 -13.52 11.72
CA LYS A 145 16.24 -14.58 12.73
C LYS A 145 15.43 -14.14 13.95
N PHE A 146 14.84 -15.12 14.63
CA PHE A 146 14.01 -14.88 15.81
C PHE A 146 14.76 -14.10 16.90
N ASP A 147 16.02 -14.46 17.16
CA ASP A 147 16.87 -13.87 18.19
C ASP A 147 17.58 -12.56 17.75
N SER A 148 17.31 -12.06 16.54
CA SER A 148 17.97 -10.85 16.05
C SER A 148 17.60 -9.62 16.87
N THR A 149 18.63 -8.86 17.23
CA THR A 149 18.46 -7.59 17.94
C THR A 149 17.80 -6.54 17.03
N ARG A 150 17.24 -5.48 17.61
CA ARG A 150 16.60 -4.41 16.84
C ARG A 150 17.59 -3.76 15.86
N ASP A 151 18.85 -3.63 16.27
CA ASP A 151 19.89 -3.01 15.47
C ASP A 151 20.33 -3.92 14.31
N GLU A 152 20.42 -5.24 14.53
CA GLU A 152 20.65 -6.22 13.45
C GLU A 152 19.53 -6.19 12.41
N ILE A 153 18.27 -6.09 12.84
CA ILE A 153 17.13 -5.99 11.91
C ILE A 153 17.19 -4.70 11.12
N ALA A 154 17.56 -3.58 11.75
CA ALA A 154 17.76 -2.31 11.06
C ALA A 154 18.94 -2.39 10.06
N ALA A 155 20.03 -3.07 10.43
CA ALA A 155 21.18 -3.29 9.57
C ALA A 155 20.83 -4.17 8.36
N MET A 156 20.06 -5.25 8.55
CA MET A 156 19.59 -6.07 7.42
C MET A 156 18.68 -5.28 6.48
N LYS A 157 17.76 -4.47 7.02
CA LYS A 157 16.92 -3.58 6.19
C LYS A 157 17.77 -2.60 5.39
N ALA A 158 18.76 -1.97 6.03
CA ALA A 158 19.67 -1.05 5.36
C ALA A 158 20.50 -1.75 4.28
N ALA A 159 20.98 -2.97 4.53
CA ALA A 159 21.72 -3.77 3.57
C ALA A 159 20.88 -4.14 2.35
N GLU A 160 19.62 -4.56 2.54
CA GLU A 160 18.72 -4.87 1.44
C GLU A 160 18.35 -3.63 0.63
N ARG A 161 18.07 -2.49 1.30
CA ARG A 161 17.87 -1.21 0.60
C ARG A 161 19.09 -0.78 -0.20
N ALA A 162 20.29 -0.90 0.38
CA ALA A 162 21.52 -0.58 -0.32
C ALA A 162 21.75 -1.50 -1.53
N LYS A 163 21.37 -2.78 -1.43
CA LYS A 163 21.45 -3.75 -2.53
C LYS A 163 20.45 -3.43 -3.65
N THR A 164 19.22 -3.04 -3.33
CA THR A 164 18.23 -2.62 -4.34
C THR A 164 18.61 -1.29 -4.98
N GLU A 165 19.08 -0.32 -4.19
CA GLU A 165 19.64 0.95 -4.68
C GLU A 165 20.83 0.71 -5.62
N ALA A 166 21.78 -0.16 -5.25
CA ALA A 166 22.94 -0.48 -6.07
C ALA A 166 22.53 -1.14 -7.40
N ARG A 167 21.57 -2.08 -7.38
CA ARG A 167 21.05 -2.70 -8.61
C ARG A 167 20.38 -1.70 -9.53
N LEU A 168 19.71 -0.71 -8.97
CA LEU A 168 19.00 0.34 -9.72
C LEU A 168 19.96 1.42 -10.24
N ALA A 169 21.05 1.68 -9.52
CA ALA A 169 22.14 2.55 -9.95
C ALA A 169 23.04 1.90 -11.02
N ASP A 170 23.32 0.60 -10.95
CA ASP A 170 24.11 -0.10 -11.97
C ASP A 170 23.40 -0.18 -13.34
N ARG A 171 22.06 -0.10 -13.32
CA ARG A 171 21.22 -0.05 -14.52
C ARG A 171 20.95 1.37 -15.03
N SER A 172 21.63 2.36 -14.45
CA SER A 172 21.49 3.78 -14.81
C SER A 172 22.41 4.26 -15.92
#